data_AF-A0A1G3B819-F1
#
_entry.id   AF-A0A1G3B819-F1
#
_cell.length_a   1.000
_cell.length_b   1.000
_cell.length_c   1.000
_cell.angle_alpha   90.00
_cell.angle_beta   90.00
_cell.angle_gamma   90.00
#
_symmetry.space_group_name_H-M   'P 1'
#
loop_
_entity.id
_entity.type
_entity.pdbx_description
1 polymer ?
#
loop_
_entity_poly.entity_id
_entity_poly.type
_entity_poly.pdbx_seq_one_letter_code
_entity_poly.pdbx_strand_id
1 'polypeptide(L)'
;MIATKKISNTYLEQEIMTLNPVQLLIKAYDAGITACNRRDESKASAVLIELIDSLNFDYAEIANSLFRLYDYCMREIKRGNFDITLKILKELRETWVQVQDNVQTEALQTSNL
;
A
#
# COMPACT_ATOMS: atom_id res chain seq x y z
N MET A 1 28.19 15.55 21.94
CA MET A 1 26.77 15.46 21.56
C MET A 1 26.71 15.11 20.08
N ILE A 2 26.47 13.84 19.74
CA ILE A 2 26.45 13.37 18.34
C ILE A 2 24.98 13.45 17.86
N ALA A 3 24.74 14.30 16.88
CA ALA A 3 23.44 14.47 16.25
C ALA A 3 23.15 13.29 15.31
N THR A 4 22.48 12.26 15.81
CA THR A 4 21.94 11.18 14.97
C THR A 4 20.48 11.51 14.66
N LYS A 5 20.17 11.90 13.41
CA LYS A 5 18.89 11.66 12.68
C LYS A 5 18.70 12.64 11.50
N LYS A 6 19.39 12.41 10.38
CA LYS A 6 18.98 12.94 9.06
C LYS A 6 19.66 12.24 7.86
N ILE A 7 19.85 10.92 7.93
CA ILE A 7 20.37 10.13 6.79
C ILE A 7 19.27 9.21 6.22
N SER A 8 18.17 8.99 6.95
CA SER A 8 17.13 8.04 6.58
C SER A 8 16.19 8.52 5.46
N ASN A 9 15.97 9.83 5.30
CA ASN A 9 14.95 10.31 4.36
C ASN A 9 15.42 10.26 2.91
N THR A 10 16.63 10.72 2.62
CA THR A 10 17.15 10.79 1.24
C THR A 10 17.35 9.41 0.60
N TYR A 11 17.71 8.38 1.39
CA TYR A 11 17.83 7.02 0.88
C TYR A 11 16.45 6.40 0.56
N LEU A 12 15.46 6.61 1.43
CA LEU A 12 14.08 6.18 1.17
C LEU A 12 13.48 6.91 -0.03
N GLU A 13 13.73 8.21 -0.16
CA GLU A 13 13.31 9.02 -1.31
C GLU A 13 13.94 8.52 -2.62
N GLN A 14 15.23 8.18 -2.61
CA GLN A 14 15.92 7.62 -3.78
C GLN A 14 15.42 6.22 -4.15
N GLU A 15 15.18 5.35 -3.17
CA GLU A 15 14.57 4.03 -3.39
C GLU A 15 13.19 4.20 -4.05
N ILE A 16 12.33 5.05 -3.49
CA ILE A 16 10.98 5.39 -4.02
C ILE A 16 11.03 5.85 -5.47
N MET A 17 12.00 6.70 -5.85
CA MET A 17 12.14 7.18 -7.24
C MET A 17 12.48 6.08 -8.25
N THR A 18 12.97 4.93 -7.80
CA THR A 18 13.31 3.78 -8.65
C THR A 18 12.26 2.67 -8.61
N LEU A 19 11.28 2.76 -7.71
CA LEU A 19 10.25 1.73 -7.54
C LEU A 19 9.28 1.73 -8.72
N ASN A 20 8.91 0.55 -9.18
CA ASN A 20 7.80 0.40 -10.12
C ASN A 20 6.45 0.68 -9.40
N PRO A 21 5.36 1.00 -10.12
CA PRO A 21 4.07 1.34 -9.51
C PRO A 21 3.53 0.29 -8.52
N VAL A 22 3.78 -1.00 -8.76
CA VAL A 22 3.35 -2.09 -7.87
C VAL A 22 4.12 -2.08 -6.55
N GLN A 23 5.42 -1.80 -6.59
CA GLN A 23 6.24 -1.66 -5.38
C GLN A 23 5.81 -0.46 -4.53
N LEU A 24 5.49 0.69 -5.15
CA LEU A 24 4.94 1.84 -4.43
C LEU A 24 3.60 1.51 -3.76
N LEU A 25 2.74 0.79 -4.47
CA LEU A 25 1.46 0.31 -3.93
C LEU A 25 1.68 -0.59 -2.70
N ILE A 26 2.60 -1.57 -2.77
CA ILE A 26 2.93 -2.45 -1.64
C ILE A 26 3.44 -1.64 -0.44
N LYS A 27 4.29 -0.62 -0.65
CA LYS A 27 4.78 0.25 0.44
C LYS A 27 3.64 1.06 1.06
N ALA A 28 2.65 1.50 0.28
CA ALA A 28 1.45 2.16 0.82
C ALA A 28 0.65 1.21 1.73
N TYR A 29 0.45 -0.05 1.31
CA TYR A 29 -0.15 -1.07 2.18
C TYR A 29 0.65 -1.32 3.46
N ASP A 30 1.99 -1.39 3.37
CA ASP A 30 2.87 -1.54 4.54
C ASP A 30 2.71 -0.38 5.55
N ALA A 31 2.58 0.84 5.04
CA ALA A 31 2.30 2.02 5.87
C ALA A 31 0.93 1.92 6.55
N GLY A 32 -0.11 1.50 5.83
CA GLY A 32 -1.46 1.31 6.37
C GLY A 32 -1.51 0.21 7.45
N ILE A 33 -0.88 -0.93 7.19
CA ILE A 33 -0.74 -2.05 8.13
C ILE A 33 -0.01 -1.58 9.41
N THR A 34 1.08 -0.83 9.25
CA THR A 34 1.83 -0.28 10.39
C THR A 34 0.98 0.69 11.20
N ALA A 35 0.20 1.55 10.55
CA ALA A 35 -0.71 2.48 11.22
C ALA A 35 -1.81 1.73 11.99
N CYS A 36 -2.43 0.71 11.38
CA CYS A 36 -3.44 -0.13 12.04
C CYS A 36 -2.87 -0.86 13.27
N ASN A 37 -1.69 -1.47 13.16
CA ASN A 37 -1.01 -2.11 14.30
C ASN A 37 -0.75 -1.15 15.46
N ARG A 38 -0.46 0.12 15.15
CA ARG A 38 -0.24 1.19 16.13
C ARG A 38 -1.53 1.86 16.59
N ARG A 39 -2.68 1.46 16.05
CA ARG A 39 -3.99 2.11 16.26
C ARG A 39 -3.93 3.62 15.99
N ASP A 40 -3.13 4.03 15.01
CA ASP A 40 -2.95 5.42 14.59
C ASP A 40 -4.03 5.76 13.55
N GLU A 41 -5.19 6.23 14.02
CA GLU A 41 -6.35 6.57 13.19
C GLU A 41 -5.98 7.54 12.07
N SER A 42 -5.29 8.63 12.40
CA SER A 42 -4.94 9.69 11.45
C SER A 42 -4.08 9.15 10.31
N LYS A 43 -3.05 8.35 10.61
CA LYS A 43 -2.21 7.76 9.55
C LYS A 43 -2.93 6.67 8.77
N ALA A 44 -3.72 5.83 9.43
CA ALA A 44 -4.45 4.77 8.75
C ALA A 44 -5.48 5.35 7.76
N SER A 45 -6.19 6.40 8.17
CA SER A 45 -7.09 7.15 7.29
C SER A 45 -6.36 7.85 6.15
N ALA A 46 -5.20 8.49 6.40
CA ALA A 46 -4.43 9.13 5.35
C ALA A 46 -3.99 8.14 4.25
N VAL A 47 -3.52 6.95 4.64
CA VAL A 47 -3.15 5.89 3.69
C VAL A 47 -4.36 5.42 2.87
N LEU A 48 -5.51 5.20 3.50
CA LEU A 48 -6.70 4.76 2.78
C LEU A 48 -7.22 5.81 1.80
N ILE A 49 -7.12 7.11 2.12
CA ILE A 49 -7.46 8.20 1.20
C ILE A 49 -6.53 8.15 -0.01
N GLU A 50 -5.22 8.04 0.20
CA GLU A 50 -4.24 7.95 -0.89
C GLU A 50 -4.52 6.73 -1.80
N LEU A 51 -4.84 5.57 -1.21
CA LEU A 51 -5.21 4.38 -1.97
C LEU A 51 -6.48 4.59 -2.80
N ILE A 52 -7.49 5.28 -2.27
CA ILE A 52 -8.71 5.64 -2.99
C ILE A 52 -8.40 6.61 -4.14
N ASP A 53 -7.64 7.66 -3.88
CA ASP A 53 -7.30 8.69 -4.86
C ASP A 53 -6.43 8.13 -6.01
N SER A 54 -5.69 7.05 -5.75
CA SER A 54 -4.88 6.34 -6.75
C SER A 54 -5.67 5.38 -7.67
N LEU A 55 -6.96 5.15 -7.42
CA LEU A 55 -7.75 4.21 -8.21
C LEU A 55 -7.95 4.69 -9.65
N ASN A 56 -7.70 3.80 -10.61
CA ASN A 56 -8.00 4.06 -12.02
C ASN A 56 -9.42 3.58 -12.39
N PHE A 57 -10.34 4.53 -12.54
CA PHE A 57 -11.74 4.26 -12.87
C PHE A 57 -12.02 3.91 -14.34
N ASP A 58 -11.02 3.97 -15.23
CA ASP A 58 -11.12 3.35 -16.56
C ASP A 58 -11.32 1.83 -16.45
N TYR A 59 -10.85 1.22 -15.35
CA TYR A 59 -11.09 -0.18 -14.97
C TYR A 59 -12.19 -0.26 -13.90
N ALA A 60 -13.39 0.22 -14.27
CA ALA A 60 -14.48 0.51 -13.35
C ALA A 60 -14.88 -0.65 -12.41
N GLU A 61 -14.89 -1.91 -12.86
CA GLU A 61 -15.34 -3.04 -12.04
C GLU A 61 -14.45 -3.25 -10.80
N ILE A 62 -13.14 -3.28 -11.02
CA ILE A 62 -12.14 -3.48 -9.97
C ILE A 62 -12.03 -2.21 -9.12
N ALA A 63 -11.95 -1.03 -9.76
CA ALA A 63 -11.85 0.24 -9.05
C ALA A 63 -13.03 0.47 -8.10
N ASN A 64 -14.27 0.22 -8.54
CA ASN A 64 -15.45 0.34 -7.70
C ASN A 64 -15.47 -0.67 -6.55
N SER A 65 -14.95 -1.89 -6.77
CA SER A 65 -14.87 -2.92 -5.73
C SER A 65 -13.84 -2.54 -4.66
N LEU A 66 -12.66 -2.08 -5.06
CA LEU A 66 -11.63 -1.59 -4.13
C LEU A 66 -12.08 -0.34 -3.39
N PHE A 67 -12.73 0.61 -4.08
CA PHE A 67 -13.29 1.81 -3.46
C PHE A 67 -14.22 1.47 -2.30
N ARG A 68 -15.20 0.57 -2.52
CA ARG A 68 -16.15 0.14 -1.48
C ARG A 68 -15.45 -0.52 -0.29
N LEU A 69 -14.40 -1.30 -0.57
CA LEU A 69 -13.63 -1.99 0.47
C LEU A 69 -12.81 -1.01 1.32
N TYR A 70 -12.19 0.00 0.70
CA TYR A 70 -11.45 1.04 1.41
C TYR A 70 -12.36 1.97 2.20
N ASP A 71 -13.52 2.34 1.64
CA ASP A 71 -14.55 3.10 2.35
C ASP A 71 -15.08 2.31 3.58
N TYR A 72 -15.26 1.00 3.45
CA TYR A 72 -15.54 0.14 4.60
C TYR A 72 -14.43 0.18 5.66
N CYS A 73 -13.16 0.02 5.27
CA CYS A 73 -12.02 0.11 6.17
C CYS A 73 -11.97 1.47 6.90
N MET A 74 -12.26 2.57 6.19
CA MET A 74 -12.31 3.91 6.77
C MET A 74 -13.35 4.02 7.88
N ARG A 75 -14.55 3.48 7.67
CA ARG A 75 -15.60 3.44 8.70
C ARG A 75 -15.19 2.59 9.90
N GLU A 76 -14.53 1.46 9.68
CA GLU A 76 -14.08 0.59 10.76
C GLU A 76 -12.95 1.22 11.58
N ILE A 77 -12.00 1.92 10.95
CA ILE A 77 -10.99 2.71 11.65
C ILE A 77 -11.64 3.78 12.54
N LYS A 78 -12.62 4.53 12.02
CA LYS A 78 -13.36 5.55 12.80
C LYS A 78 -14.14 4.95 13.97
N ARG A 79 -14.49 3.66 13.90
CA ARG A 79 -15.13 2.90 14.98
C ARG A 79 -14.14 2.30 15.97
N GLY A 80 -12.83 2.45 15.74
CA GLY A 80 -11.76 1.83 16.54
C GLY A 80 -11.47 0.37 16.19
N ASN A 81 -12.09 -0.17 15.13
CA ASN A 81 -11.98 -1.56 14.70
C ASN A 81 -10.77 -1.77 13.76
N PHE A 82 -9.57 -1.50 14.28
CA PHE A 82 -8.33 -1.59 13.50
C PHE A 82 -8.01 -3.01 13.04
N ASP A 83 -8.41 -4.04 13.78
CA ASP A 83 -8.06 -5.44 13.49
C ASP A 83 -8.75 -5.95 12.21
N ILE A 84 -9.97 -5.50 11.94
CA ILE A 84 -10.70 -5.82 10.69
C ILE A 84 -9.97 -5.20 9.49
N THR A 85 -9.63 -3.92 9.59
CA THR A 85 -8.90 -3.21 8.52
C THR A 85 -7.53 -3.81 8.30
N LEU A 86 -6.81 -4.16 9.38
CA LEU A 86 -5.50 -4.79 9.33
C LEU A 86 -5.54 -6.11 8.54
N LYS A 87 -6.56 -6.96 8.78
CA LYS A 87 -6.74 -8.22 8.06
C LYS A 87 -6.91 -7.98 6.57
N ILE A 88 -7.82 -7.08 6.19
CA ILE A 88 -8.11 -6.75 4.79
C ILE A 88 -6.87 -6.21 4.08
N LEU A 89 -6.15 -5.27 4.70
CA LEU A 89 -4.94 -4.68 4.09
C LEU A 89 -3.83 -5.72 3.91
N LYS A 90 -3.69 -6.70 4.82
CA LYS A 90 -2.72 -7.79 4.67
C LYS A 90 -3.05 -8.70 3.50
N GLU A 91 -4.29 -9.15 3.38
CA GLU A 91 -4.72 -10.04 2.28
C GLU A 91 -4.54 -9.36 0.90
N LEU A 92 -4.90 -8.07 0.78
CA LEU A 92 -4.68 -7.31 -0.45
C LEU A 92 -3.19 -7.14 -0.75
N ARG A 93 -2.38 -6.79 0.25
CA ARG A 93 -0.93 -6.66 0.09
C ARG A 93 -0.31 -7.96 -0.42
N GLU A 94 -0.69 -9.10 0.14
CA GLU A 94 -0.21 -10.42 -0.30
C GLU A 94 -0.55 -10.68 -1.77
N THR A 95 -1.75 -10.28 -2.21
CA THR A 95 -2.15 -10.36 -3.62
C THR A 95 -1.24 -9.52 -4.52
N TRP A 96 -0.91 -8.28 -4.12
CA TRP A 96 -0.03 -7.41 -4.90
C TRP A 96 1.42 -7.89 -4.93
N VAL A 97 1.90 -8.52 -3.86
CA VAL A 97 3.22 -9.19 -3.85
C VAL A 97 3.26 -10.31 -4.86
N GLN A 98 2.21 -11.15 -4.94
CA GLN A 98 2.13 -12.20 -5.96
C GLN A 98 2.11 -11.62 -7.38
N VAL A 99 1.40 -10.51 -7.61
CA VAL A 99 1.43 -9.82 -8.91
C VAL A 99 2.84 -9.33 -9.24
N GLN A 100 3.56 -8.75 -8.27
CA GLN A 100 4.95 -8.31 -8.46
C GLN A 100 5.86 -9.47 -8.87
N ASP A 101 5.75 -10.61 -8.20
CA ASP A 101 6.56 -11.80 -8.48
C ASP A 101 6.25 -12.41 -9.86
N ASN A 102 4.98 -12.39 -10.27
CA ASN A 102 4.54 -12.86 -11.59
C ASN A 102 5.06 -11.95 -12.71
N VAL A 103 4.97 -10.63 -12.56
CA VAL A 103 5.48 -9.65 -13.53
C VAL A 103 7.01 -9.78 -13.68
N GLN A 104 7.73 -10.05 -12.59
CA GLN A 104 9.18 -10.30 -12.63
C GLN A 104 9.53 -11.60 -13.36
N THR A 105 8.68 -12.63 -13.24
CA THR A 105 8.89 -13.93 -13.88
C THR A 105 8.68 -13.86 -15.40
N GLU A 106 7.67 -13.11 -15.87
CA GLU A 106 7.42 -12.90 -17.31
C GLU A 106 8.55 -12.09 -17.99
N ALA A 107 9.07 -11.06 -17.33
CA ALA A 107 10.17 -10.24 -17.87
C ALA A 107 11.47 -11.05 -18.09
N LEU A 108 11.72 -12.07 -17.28
CA LEU A 108 12.87 -12.97 -17.40
C LEU A 108 12.68 -14.00 -18.53
N GLN A 109 11.44 -14.32 -18.91
CA GLN A 109 11.15 -15.22 -20.03
C GLN A 109 11.27 -14.51 -21.38
N THR A 110 10.84 -13.25 -21.48
CA THR A 110 10.97 -12.45 -22.71
C THR A 110 12.41 -12.01 -23.02
N SER A 111 13.29 -11.99 -22.02
CA SER A 111 14.71 -11.64 -22.21
C SER A 111 15.58 -12.81 -22.69
N ASN A 112 15.02 -14.03 -22.74
CA ASN A 112 15.68 -15.25 -23.21
C ASN A 112 15.20 -15.69 -24.62
N LEU A 113 14.50 -14.80 -25.35
CA LEU A 113 14.07 -14.95 -26.75
C LEU A 113 14.71 -13.85 -27.59
#